data_AF-A0A2V5P9P2-F1
#
_entry.id   AF-A0A2V5P9P2-F1
#
_cell.length_a   1.000
_cell.length_b   1.000
_cell.length_c   1.000
_cell.angle_alpha   90.00
_cell.angle_beta   90.00
_cell.angle_gamma   90.00
#
_symmetry.space_group_name_H-M   'P 1'
#
loop_
_entity.id
_entity.type
_entity.pdbx_description
1 polymer ?
#
loop_
_entity_poly.entity_id
_entity_poly.type
_entity_poly.pdbx_seq_one_letter_code
_entity_poly.pdbx_strand_id
1 'polypeptide(L)' 'MREQGPGRVFVSIPGHYTWTFDDPLFRLLLLRGIAWAGHQPLNRFNELVNIGARLAD' A
#
# COMPACT_ATOMS: atom_id res chain seq x y z
N MET A 1 -10.10 6.03 -2.92
CA MET A 1 -9.85 6.68 -1.61
C MET A 1 -11.04 7.55 -1.28
N ARG A 2 -11.49 7.58 -0.02
CA ARG A 2 -12.65 8.37 0.44
C ARG A 2 -12.36 8.99 1.80
N GLU A 3 -12.74 10.25 1.99
CA GLU A 3 -12.71 10.93 3.28
C GLU A 3 -14.14 11.15 3.79
N GLN A 4 -14.32 11.05 5.11
CA GLN A 4 -15.57 11.33 5.83
C GLN A 4 -15.23 11.96 7.19
N GLY A 5 -15.35 13.29 7.27
CA GLY A 5 -14.85 14.05 8.42
C GLY A 5 -13.36 13.76 8.66
N PRO A 6 -12.93 13.42 9.90
CA PRO A 6 -11.54 13.06 10.19
C PRO A 6 -11.15 11.64 9.69
N GLY A 7 -12.13 10.82 9.28
CA GLY A 7 -11.90 9.46 8.82
C GLY A 7 -11.48 9.39 7.36
N ARG A 8 -10.52 8.50 7.05
CA ARG A 8 -10.05 8.20 5.69
C ARG A 8 -10.11 6.70 5.41
N VAL A 9 -10.66 6.34 4.26
CA VAL A 9 -10.83 4.95 3.80
C VAL A 9 -10.11 4.73 2.47
N PHE A 10 -9.20 3.76 2.48
CA PHE A 10 -8.54 3.23 1.29
C PHE A 10 -9.03 1.80 1.04
N VAL A 11 -9.34 1.49 -0.22
CA VAL A 11 -9.72 0.16 -0.68
C VAL A 11 -8.94 -0.15 -1.95
N SER A 12 -8.56 -1.41 -2.10
CA SER A 12 -7.85 -1.92 -3.27
C SER A 12 -8.47 -3.26 -3.64
N ILE A 13 -8.78 -3.45 -4.93
CA ILE A 13 -9.33 -4.71 -5.44
C ILE A 13 -8.24 -5.80 -5.59
N PRO A 14 -7.00 -5.48 -6.04
CA PRO A 14 -5.92 -6.46 -5.97
C PRO A 14 -5.59 -6.81 -4.50
N GLY A 15 -5.10 -8.04 -4.27
CA GLY A 15 -4.83 -8.57 -2.92
C GLY A 15 -5.69 -9.78 -2.51
N HIS A 16 -6.60 -10.23 -3.38
CA HIS A 16 -7.36 -11.48 -3.19
C HIS A 16 -6.46 -12.72 -3.22
N TYR A 17 -5.33 -12.63 -3.94
CA TYR A 17 -4.31 -13.65 -3.94
C TYR A 17 -3.09 -13.20 -3.16
N THR A 18 -2.53 -14.10 -2.35
CA THR A 18 -1.35 -13.81 -1.52
C THR A 18 -0.13 -13.43 -2.36
N TRP A 19 0.03 -14.00 -3.54
CA TRP A 19 1.13 -13.67 -4.46
C TRP A 19 1.05 -12.26 -5.04
N THR A 20 -0.12 -11.58 -5.00
CA THR A 20 -0.20 -10.16 -5.42
C THR A 20 0.66 -9.28 -4.50
N PHE A 21 0.86 -9.68 -3.24
CA PHE A 21 1.71 -8.97 -2.28
C PHE A 21 3.22 -9.14 -2.54
N ASP A 22 3.60 -10.00 -3.48
CA ASP A 22 4.99 -10.15 -3.91
C ASP A 22 5.38 -9.05 -4.92
N ASP A 23 4.41 -8.38 -5.57
CA ASP A 23 4.67 -7.30 -6.53
C ASP A 23 5.02 -5.98 -5.79
N PRO A 24 6.22 -5.41 -5.99
CA PRO A 24 6.63 -4.17 -5.34
C PRO A 24 5.75 -2.97 -5.70
N LEU A 25 5.17 -2.90 -6.91
CA LEU A 25 4.27 -1.83 -7.30
C LEU A 25 2.94 -1.93 -6.55
N PHE A 26 2.40 -3.13 -6.40
CA PHE A 26 1.20 -3.33 -5.59
C PHE A 26 1.46 -2.97 -4.12
N ARG A 27 2.59 -3.42 -3.56
CA ARG A 27 3.00 -3.07 -2.19
C ARG A 27 3.13 -1.56 -2.01
N LEU A 28 3.72 -0.85 -2.98
CA LEU A 28 3.83 0.61 -2.94
C LEU A 28 2.46 1.29 -2.85
N LEU A 29 1.49 0.86 -3.66
CA LEU A 29 0.13 1.40 -3.62
C LEU A 29 -0.56 1.12 -2.29
N LEU A 30 -0.44 -0.12 -1.79
CA LEU A 30 -1.03 -0.54 -0.52
C LEU A 30 -0.46 0.25 0.66
N LEU A 31 0.87 0.36 0.75
CA LEU A 31 1.56 1.07 1.83
C LEU A 31 1.28 2.58 1.80
N ARG A 32 1.18 3.18 0.61
CA ARG A 32 0.74 4.57 0.45
C ARG A 32 -0.70 4.77 0.88
N GLY A 33 -1.58 3.82 0.57
CA GLY A 33 -2.98 3.83 1.03
C GLY A 33 -3.09 3.82 2.56
N ILE A 34 -2.28 3.00 3.23
CA ILE A 34 -2.20 2.92 4.69
C ILE A 34 -1.67 4.24 5.29
N ALA A 35 -0.57 4.77 4.76
CA ALA A 35 0.00 6.05 5.22
C ALA A 35 -1.02 7.20 5.07
N TRP A 36 -1.70 7.26 3.92
CA TRP A 36 -2.72 8.26 3.67
C TRP A 36 -3.90 8.16 4.65
N ALA A 37 -4.38 6.94 4.92
CA ALA A 37 -5.47 6.70 5.87
C ALA A 37 -5.09 7.09 7.31
N GLY A 38 -3.82 6.92 7.68
CA GLY A 38 -3.27 7.32 8.98
C GLY A 38 -2.87 8.80 9.09
N HIS A 39 -3.23 9.65 8.12
CA HIS A 39 -2.81 11.06 8.05
C HIS A 39 -1.28 11.27 8.09
N GLN A 40 -0.54 10.35 7.46
CA GLN A 40 0.92 10.37 7.39
C GLN A 40 1.42 10.77 5.99
N PRO A 41 2.69 11.20 5.87
CA PRO A 41 3.35 11.34 4.57
C PRO A 41 3.31 10.06 3.75
N LEU A 42 3.00 10.15 2.46
CA LEU A 42 2.83 8.98 1.57
C LEU A 42 4.09 8.09 1.48
N ASN A 43 5.27 8.68 1.64
CA ASN A 43 6.55 7.99 1.58
C ASN A 43 6.98 7.34 2.91
N ARG A 44 6.17 7.42 3.98
CA ARG A 44 6.49 6.90 5.31
C ARG A 44 6.97 5.45 5.33
N PHE A 45 6.53 4.64 4.36
CA PHE A 45 6.81 3.20 4.28
C PHE A 45 7.59 2.79 3.03
N ASN A 46 8.25 3.72 2.34
CA ASN A 46 8.97 3.40 1.10
C ASN A 46 10.03 2.30 1.28
N GLU A 47 10.72 2.26 2.42
CA GLU A 47 11.75 1.27 2.72
C GLU A 47 11.18 -0.16 2.86
N LEU A 48 9.87 -0.30 3.11
CA LEU A 48 9.20 -1.59 3.28
C LEU A 48 8.71 -2.20 1.96
N VAL A 49 8.76 -1.43 0.87
CA VAL A 49 8.19 -1.81 -0.44
C VAL A 49 8.87 -3.06 -0.97
N ASN A 50 10.19 -3.17 -0.85
CA ASN A 50 10.95 -4.29 -1.43
C ASN A 50 11.12 -5.47 -0.48
N ILE A 51 10.73 -5.34 0.80
CA ILE A 51 10.88 -6.43 1.78
C ILE A 51 9.94 -7.58 1.39
N GLY A 52 10.51 -8.70 0.96
CA GLY A 52 9.77 -9.88 0.52
C GLY A 52 9.12 -9.76 -0.87
N ALA A 53 9.43 -8.69 -1.62
CA ALA A 53 8.97 -8.56 -3.00
C ALA A 53 9.74 -9.53 -3.91
N ARG A 54 9.06 -10.12 -4.89
CA ARG A 54 9.71 -10.88 -5.96
C ARG A 54 10.05 -9.92 -7.08
N LEU A 55 11.33 -9.58 -7.17
CA LEU A 55 11.88 -8.84 -8.29
C LEU A 55 12.25 -9.84 -9.38
N ALA A 56 11.99 -9.49 -10.65
CA ALA A 56 12.54 -10.26 -11.75
C ALA A 56 14.08 -10.18 -11.70
N ASP A 57 14.74 -11.30 -11.98
CA ASP A 57 16.20 -11.36 -12.14
C ASP A 57 16.67 -10.58 -13.38
#